data_AF-A0A8T6U6Z4-F1
#
_entry.id   AF-A0A8T6U6Z4-F1
#
_cell.length_a   1.000
_cell.length_b   1.000
_cell.length_c   1.000
_cell.angle_alpha   90.00
_cell.angle_beta   90.00
_cell.angle_gamma   90.00
#
_symmetry.space_group_name_H-M   'P 1'
#
loop_
_entity.id
_entity.type
_entity.pdbx_description
1 polymer ?
#
loop_
_entity_poly.entity_id
_entity_poly.type
_entity_poly.pdbx_seq_one_letter_code
_entity_poly.pdbx_strand_id
1 'polypeptide(L)'
;MYNKRTWLNADTCDSTGSIVAFDGKVTDLDNKNEYTQRFLEIADCRNKVRLHKTSDDSDEDFLNKMKLLKNEIEQFINHLENI
;
A
#
# COMPACT_ATOMS: atom_id res chain seq x y z
N MET A 1 3.84 -2.22 -15.91
CA MET A 1 3.00 -1.76 -14.78
C MET A 1 2.90 -2.89 -13.77
N TYR A 2 3.18 -2.60 -12.51
CA TYR A 2 2.96 -3.52 -11.39
C TYR A 2 1.64 -3.14 -10.71
N ASN A 3 0.76 -4.12 -10.53
CA ASN A 3 -0.51 -3.94 -9.83
C ASN A 3 -0.90 -5.27 -9.17
N LYS A 4 -0.65 -5.37 -7.87
CA LYS A 4 -0.99 -6.55 -7.08
C LYS A 4 -2.05 -6.20 -6.05
N ARG A 5 -3.07 -7.04 -5.96
CA ARG A 5 -4.15 -6.96 -4.95
C ARG A 5 -4.14 -8.23 -4.13
N THR A 6 -4.19 -8.09 -2.81
CA THR A 6 -4.24 -9.19 -1.85
C THR A 6 -5.40 -8.94 -0.90
N TRP A 7 -6.29 -9.91 -0.74
CA TRP A 7 -7.33 -9.87 0.30
C TRP A 7 -6.76 -10.38 1.62
N LEU A 8 -7.08 -9.70 2.73
CA LEU A 8 -6.58 -10.04 4.07
C LEU A 8 -7.55 -10.94 4.85
N ASN A 9 -8.83 -10.94 4.48
CA ASN A 9 -9.84 -11.79 5.07
C ASN A 9 -10.18 -12.96 4.14
N ALA A 10 -10.80 -13.99 4.69
CA ALA A 10 -11.40 -15.08 3.91
C ALA A 10 -12.54 -14.53 3.03
N ASP A 11 -12.77 -15.17 1.88
CA ASP A 11 -13.84 -14.83 0.94
C ASP A 11 -15.26 -15.04 1.50
N THR A 12 -15.38 -15.83 2.55
CA THR A 12 -16.61 -16.07 3.31
C THR A 12 -16.87 -15.04 4.40
N CYS A 13 -15.96 -14.10 4.65
CA CYS A 13 -16.09 -13.09 5.68
C CYS A 13 -16.73 -11.80 5.13
N ASP A 14 -17.62 -11.19 5.92
CA ASP A 14 -18.23 -9.89 5.57
C ASP A 14 -17.24 -8.71 5.68
N SER A 15 -16.06 -8.93 6.26
CA SER A 15 -14.99 -7.91 6.36
C SER A 15 -14.18 -7.81 5.06
N THR A 16 -13.85 -6.58 4.65
CA THR A 16 -13.25 -6.28 3.34
C THR A 16 -11.80 -5.78 3.43
N GLY A 17 -10.96 -6.45 4.21
CA GLY A 17 -9.55 -6.13 4.35
C GLY A 17 -8.75 -6.45 3.09
N SER A 18 -7.90 -5.52 2.64
CA SER A 18 -7.08 -5.69 1.44
C SER A 18 -5.80 -4.86 1.42
N ILE A 19 -4.86 -5.29 0.58
CA ILE A 19 -3.64 -4.56 0.23
C ILE A 19 -3.61 -4.38 -1.29
N VAL A 20 -3.34 -3.16 -1.74
CA VAL A 20 -3.09 -2.83 -3.15
C VAL A 20 -1.71 -2.20 -3.28
N ALA A 21 -0.83 -2.84 -4.05
CA ALA A 21 0.48 -2.33 -4.40
C ALA A 21 0.52 -1.97 -5.89
N PHE A 22 0.77 -0.70 -6.19
CA PHE A 22 0.75 -0.17 -7.56
C PHE A 22 2.04 0.58 -7.89
N ASP A 23 2.58 0.32 -9.07
CA ASP A 23 3.66 1.08 -9.68
C ASP A 23 3.52 1.11 -11.20
N GLY A 24 3.33 2.29 -11.77
CA GLY A 24 3.26 2.46 -13.21
C GLY A 24 2.80 3.84 -13.65
N LYS A 25 2.78 4.03 -14.97
CA LYS A 25 2.20 5.22 -15.58
C LYS A 25 0.67 5.15 -15.55
N VAL A 26 0.06 6.28 -15.24
CA VAL A 26 -1.38 6.50 -15.30
C VAL A 26 -1.65 7.74 -16.14
N THR A 27 -2.80 7.77 -16.80
CA THR A 27 -3.26 8.91 -17.57
C THR A 27 -4.24 9.70 -16.71
N ASP A 28 -3.94 10.97 -16.50
CA ASP A 28 -4.86 11.94 -15.92
C ASP A 28 -6.11 12.03 -16.79
N LEU A 29 -7.28 11.85 -16.18
CA LEU A 29 -8.55 11.80 -16.92
C LEU A 29 -8.95 13.17 -17.46
N ASP A 30 -8.57 14.25 -16.79
CA ASP A 30 -8.98 15.63 -17.08
C ASP A 30 -8.12 16.25 -18.17
N ASN A 31 -6.79 16.07 -18.11
CA ASN A 31 -5.85 16.71 -19.04
C ASN A 31 -5.13 15.73 -19.99
N LYS A 32 -5.37 14.42 -19.88
CA LYS A 32 -4.76 13.35 -20.69
C LYS A 32 -3.23 13.22 -20.54
N ASN A 33 -2.61 13.89 -19.58
CA ASN A 33 -1.18 13.75 -19.33
C ASN A 33 -0.87 12.42 -18.65
N GLU A 34 0.27 11.82 -19.02
CA GLU A 34 0.79 10.66 -18.31
C GLU A 34 1.65 11.10 -17.13
N TYR A 35 1.47 10.46 -15.98
CA TYR A 35 2.37 10.60 -14.83
C TYR A 35 2.61 9.25 -14.16
N THR A 36 3.74 9.11 -13.47
CA THR A 36 4.05 7.90 -12.70
C THR A 36 3.33 7.97 -11.36
N GLN A 37 2.60 6.92 -11.03
CA GLN A 37 1.98 6.75 -9.73
C GLN A 37 2.54 5.51 -9.04
N ARG A 38 2.94 5.67 -7.78
CA ARG A 38 3.52 4.63 -6.95
C ARG A 38 2.97 4.72 -5.53
N PHE A 39 2.30 3.66 -5.08
CA PHE A 39 1.72 3.62 -3.74
C PHE A 39 1.53 2.18 -3.23
N LEU A 40 1.44 2.08 -1.89
CA LEU A 40 0.86 0.96 -1.17
C LEU A 40 -0.40 1.45 -0.46
N GLU A 41 -1.53 0.77 -0.65
CA GLU A 41 -2.78 1.04 0.06
C GLU A 41 -3.17 -0.17 0.89
N ILE A 42 -3.50 0.06 2.15
CA ILE A 42 -4.04 -0.93 3.07
C ILE A 42 -5.44 -0.46 3.43
N ALA A 43 -6.44 -1.30 3.20
CA ALA A 43 -7.82 -1.02 3.56
C ALA A 43 -8.32 -2.11 4.51
N ASP A 44 -9.12 -1.71 5.49
CA ASP A 44 -9.86 -2.63 6.35
C ASP A 44 -11.24 -2.06 6.67
N CYS A 45 -12.27 -2.77 6.21
CA CYS A 45 -13.68 -2.40 6.30
C CYS A 45 -13.96 -0.97 5.81
N ARG A 46 -14.05 0.01 6.74
CA ARG A 46 -14.38 1.41 6.44
C ARG A 46 -13.17 2.33 6.31
N ASN A 47 -11.99 1.88 6.74
CA ASN A 47 -10.80 2.71 6.79
C ASN A 47 -9.79 2.28 5.73
N LYS A 48 -9.02 3.24 5.23
CA LYS A 48 -7.89 2.98 4.36
C LYS A 48 -6.77 3.96 4.62
N VAL A 49 -5.54 3.47 4.54
CA VAL A 49 -4.33 4.27 4.56
C VAL A 49 -3.57 4.03 3.27
N ARG A 50 -3.14 5.12 2.62
CA ARG A 50 -2.32 5.06 1.41
C ARG A 50 -0.96 5.67 1.68
N LEU A 51 0.06 4.83 1.66
CA LEU A 51 1.45 5.24 1.62
C LEU A 51 1.81 5.60 0.18
N HIS A 52 1.98 6.88 -0.10
CA HIS A 52 2.31 7.39 -1.42
C HIS A 52 3.76 7.87 -1.47
N LYS A 53 4.36 7.78 -2.65
CA LYS A 53 5.59 8.49 -2.97
C LYS A 53 5.21 9.90 -3.42
N THR A 54 5.62 10.94 -2.70
CA THR A 54 5.40 12.32 -3.15
C THR A 54 6.36 12.70 -4.29
N SER A 55 6.16 13.89 -4.87
CA SER A 55 7.14 14.49 -5.78
C SER A 55 8.49 14.73 -5.11
N ASP A 56 8.48 14.95 -3.79
CA ASP A 56 9.66 15.33 -3.02
C ASP A 56 10.44 14.12 -2.50
N ASP A 57 9.81 12.94 -2.43
CA ASP A 57 10.48 11.69 -2.08
C ASP A 57 11.37 11.21 -3.25
N SER A 58 12.60 10.76 -2.96
CA SER A 58 13.35 9.92 -3.91
C SER A 58 12.79 8.49 -3.94
N ASP A 59 13.22 7.68 -4.93
CA ASP A 59 12.88 6.25 -4.97
C ASP A 59 13.46 5.51 -3.77
N GLU A 60 14.63 5.93 -3.29
CA GLU A 60 15.27 5.37 -2.09
C GLU A 60 14.50 5.72 -0.82
N ASP A 61 14.02 6.97 -0.68
CA ASP A 61 13.21 7.39 0.47
C ASP A 61 11.92 6.57 0.56
N PHE A 62 11.23 6.38 -0.57
CA PHE A 62 10.03 5.57 -0.61
C PHE A 62 10.31 4.10 -0.29
N LEU A 63 11.41 3.54 -0.82
CA LEU A 63 11.82 2.17 -0.50
C LEU A 63 12.16 2.00 0.98
N ASN A 64 12.85 2.96 1.60
CA ASN A 64 13.19 2.96 3.01
C ASN A 64 11.93 3.09 3.89
N LYS A 65 10.98 3.94 3.50
CA LYS A 65 9.65 4.08 4.12
C LYS A 65 8.89 2.74 4.11
N MET A 66 8.92 2.02 2.98
CA MET A 66 8.31 0.69 2.85
C MET A 66 8.99 -0.38 3.74
N LYS A 67 10.33 -0.37 3.81
CA LYS A 67 11.10 -1.27 4.69
C LYS A 67 10.80 -1.00 6.16
N LEU A 68 10.72 0.26 6.56
CA LEU A 68 10.37 0.65 7.92
C LEU A 68 8.97 0.16 8.28
N LEU A 69 7.96 0.41 7.43
CA LEU A 69 6.60 -0.09 7.63
C LEU A 69 6.57 -1.61 7.81
N LYS A 70 7.28 -2.36 6.95
CA LYS A 70 7.41 -3.81 7.08
C LYS A 70 7.95 -4.20 8.46
N ASN A 71 9.03 -3.56 8.91
CA ASN A 71 9.66 -3.87 10.19
C ASN A 71 8.75 -3.54 11.38
N GLU A 72 7.99 -2.46 11.32
CA GLU A 72 7.02 -2.09 12.38
C GLU A 72 5.86 -3.10 12.47
N ILE A 73 5.33 -3.53 11.32
CA ILE A 73 4.32 -4.59 11.27
C ILE A 73 4.87 -5.89 11.88
N GLU A 74 6.08 -6.28 11.48
CA GLU A 74 6.74 -7.49 12.00
C GLU A 74 6.95 -7.41 13.51
N GLN A 75 7.39 -6.27 14.04
CA GLN A 75 7.54 -6.07 15.49
C GLN A 75 6.21 -6.21 16.22
N PHE A 76 5.12 -5.67 15.67
CA PHE A 76 3.80 -5.80 16.28
C PHE A 76 3.29 -7.25 16.24
N ILE A 77 3.50 -7.98 15.14
CA ILE A 77 3.19 -9.41 15.05
C ILE A 77 3.94 -10.18 16.16
N ASN A 78 5.25 -10.00 16.26
CA ASN A 78 6.06 -10.65 17.28
C ASN A 78 5.56 -10.33 18.70
N HIS A 79 5.14 -9.10 18.97
CA HIS A 79 4.53 -8.76 20.26
C HIS A 79 3.25 -9.56 20.50
N LEU A 80 2.34 -9.64 19.52
CA LEU A 80 1.06 -10.35 19.62
C LEU A 80 1.21 -11.87 19.77
N GLU A 81 2.22 -12.48 19.15
CA GLU A 81 2.50 -13.93 19.25
C GLU A 81 3.06 -14.34 20.62
N ASN A 82 3.56 -13.38 21.40
CA ASN A 82 4.11 -13.60 22.74
C ASN A 82 3.16 -13.12 23.86
N ILE A 83 1.87 -12.93 23.54
CA ILE A 83 0.78 -12.70 24.52
C ILE A 83 0.29 -14.04 25.06
#